data_AF-A0A9E3VUW6-F1
#
_entry.id   AF-A0A9E3VUW6-F1
#
_cell.length_a   1.000
_cell.length_b   1.000
_cell.length_c   1.000
_cell.angle_alpha   90.00
_cell.angle_beta   90.00
_cell.angle_gamma   90.00
#
_symmetry.space_group_name_H-M   'P 1'
#
loop_
_entity.id
_entity.type
_entity.pdbx_description
1 polymer ?
#
loop_
_entity_poly.entity_id
_entity_poly.type
_entity_poly.pdbx_seq_one_letter_code
_entity_poly.pdbx_strand_id
1 'polypeptide(L)'
;MNTTSSGVKRLVYKEIVLGDIAKAQAQSNITQSGGGARDLRFNPYTKFVKVFSKMLPTAEAHPTDAGKTVFTGGVRWEDSGGMIHTGKMEFWPPTTARPFEGRIAKIHDLAFFGAQLATLTTSKTDRLFVFIMQDDQGVVYLRYALESALRAGTGGDAGTHAKILACLDANRSDKSSIMGYIDFETSEVYCDADG
;
A
#
# COMPACT_ATOMS: atom_id res chain seq x y z
N MET A 1 -31.97 9.49 0.45
CA MET A 1 -30.86 10.41 0.11
C MET A 1 -29.93 9.65 -0.82
N ASN A 2 -29.74 10.13 -2.04
CA ASN A 2 -29.12 9.39 -3.14
C ASN A 2 -27.72 9.98 -3.42
N THR A 3 -26.74 9.09 -3.63
CA THR A 3 -25.44 9.24 -4.32
C THR A 3 -24.46 10.33 -3.86
N THR A 4 -23.38 9.91 -3.21
CA THR A 4 -22.06 10.55 -3.37
C THR A 4 -21.14 9.52 -3.99
N SER A 5 -20.60 9.80 -5.18
CA SER A 5 -19.53 9.00 -5.76
C SER A 5 -18.41 8.86 -4.73
N SER A 6 -17.92 7.63 -4.54
CA SER A 6 -16.72 7.31 -3.76
C SER A 6 -15.65 8.38 -4.02
N GLY A 7 -15.39 9.23 -3.03
CA GLY A 7 -14.53 10.43 -3.15
C GLY A 7 -13.04 10.12 -3.26
N VAL A 8 -12.69 8.97 -3.83
CA VAL A 8 -11.32 8.49 -4.01
C VAL A 8 -10.88 8.76 -5.44
N LYS A 9 -9.82 9.55 -5.60
CA LYS A 9 -9.17 9.83 -6.90
C LYS A 9 -8.23 8.72 -7.33
N ARG A 10 -7.51 8.12 -6.37
CA ARG A 10 -6.50 7.08 -6.63
C ARG A 10 -6.48 6.05 -5.54
N LEU A 11 -6.28 4.80 -5.92
CA LEU A 11 -6.11 3.68 -5.02
C LEU A 11 -4.91 2.85 -5.46
N VAL A 12 -3.97 2.60 -4.57
CA VAL A 12 -2.92 1.59 -4.73
C VAL A 12 -3.19 0.48 -3.72
N TYR A 13 -3.10 -0.78 -4.15
CA TYR A 13 -3.26 -1.93 -3.26
C TYR A 13 -2.03 -2.84 -3.36
N LYS A 14 -1.65 -3.45 -2.24
CA LYS A 14 -0.54 -4.40 -2.16
C LYS A 14 -0.76 -5.45 -1.09
N GLU A 15 -0.56 -6.71 -1.45
CA GLU A 15 -0.48 -7.84 -0.53
C GLU A 15 0.75 -7.72 0.37
N ILE A 16 0.54 -7.88 1.67
CA ILE A 16 1.60 -8.01 2.67
C ILE A 16 1.83 -9.50 2.91
N VAL A 17 3.01 -9.98 2.54
CA VAL A 17 3.37 -11.40 2.67
C VAL A 17 3.56 -11.74 4.16
N LEU A 18 3.17 -12.95 4.57
CA LEU A 18 3.29 -13.42 5.97
C LEU A 18 4.70 -13.26 6.57
N GLY A 19 5.75 -13.42 5.75
CA GLY A 19 7.13 -13.19 6.20
C GLY A 19 7.42 -11.74 6.57
N ASP A 20 6.72 -10.78 5.96
CA ASP A 20 6.81 -9.35 6.27
C ASP A 20 5.98 -8.99 7.51
N ILE A 21 4.87 -9.69 7.71
CA ILE A 21 4.02 -9.61 8.92
C ILE A 21 4.76 -10.12 10.15
N ALA A 22 5.32 -11.34 10.10
CA ALA A 22 6.06 -11.92 11.23
C ALA A 22 7.27 -11.06 11.62
N LYS A 23 7.87 -10.43 10.62
CA LYS A 23 8.94 -9.44 10.77
C LYS A 23 8.48 -8.16 11.47
N ALA A 24 7.32 -7.62 11.11
CA ALA A 24 6.73 -6.46 11.77
C ALA A 24 6.36 -6.77 13.24
N GLN A 25 5.80 -7.95 13.51
CA GLN A 25 5.45 -8.41 14.86
C GLN A 25 6.66 -8.66 15.77
N ALA A 26 7.71 -9.29 15.24
CA ALA A 26 8.95 -9.53 15.99
C ALA A 26 9.62 -8.22 16.43
N GLN A 27 9.43 -7.14 15.68
CA GLN A 27 9.96 -5.81 16.01
C GLN A 27 9.06 -5.02 16.96
N SER A 28 7.73 -5.14 16.87
CA SER A 28 6.83 -4.48 17.84
C SER A 28 7.02 -5.02 19.26
N ASN A 29 7.50 -6.26 19.41
CA ASN A 29 7.82 -6.89 20.69
C ASN A 29 9.28 -6.67 21.15
N ILE A 30 10.14 -6.09 20.31
CA ILE A 30 11.55 -5.82 20.62
C ILE A 30 11.83 -4.35 20.29
N THR A 31 11.65 -3.47 21.27
CA THR A 31 12.25 -2.13 21.21
C THR A 31 13.74 -2.30 20.93
N GLN A 32 14.24 -1.68 19.85
CA GLN A 32 15.59 -1.82 19.26
C GLN A 32 15.92 -3.16 18.58
N SER A 33 15.59 -3.32 17.29
CA SER A 33 16.58 -3.67 16.24
C SER A 33 15.95 -3.80 14.86
N GLY A 34 16.63 -3.23 13.86
CA GLY A 34 16.13 -3.11 12.49
C GLY A 34 16.30 -4.38 11.67
N GLY A 35 15.21 -4.92 11.13
CA GLY A 35 15.25 -6.05 10.21
C GLY A 35 13.91 -6.58 9.70
N GLY A 36 12.77 -6.02 10.14
CA GLY A 36 11.46 -6.39 9.61
C GLY A 36 11.11 -5.66 8.31
N ALA A 37 9.94 -5.91 7.71
CA ALA A 37 9.54 -5.43 6.38
C ALA A 37 9.72 -3.91 6.23
N ARG A 38 10.92 -3.49 5.85
CA ARG A 38 11.31 -2.08 5.88
C ARG A 38 10.53 -1.30 4.84
N ASP A 39 10.26 -1.94 3.72
CA ASP A 39 9.86 -1.31 2.50
C ASP A 39 8.71 -2.07 1.86
N LEU A 40 7.61 -1.39 1.53
CA LEU A 40 6.66 -1.95 0.57
C LEU A 40 7.22 -1.74 -0.83
N ARG A 41 7.50 -2.83 -1.54
CA ARG A 41 8.10 -2.78 -2.87
C ARG A 41 7.06 -2.91 -3.97
N PHE A 42 7.26 -2.16 -5.04
CA PHE A 42 6.33 -2.02 -6.15
C PHE A 42 7.06 -2.25 -7.47
N ASN A 43 6.67 -3.31 -8.19
CA ASN A 43 7.21 -3.70 -9.48
C ASN A 43 6.08 -3.67 -10.52
N PRO A 44 6.30 -3.15 -11.74
CA PRO A 44 7.43 -2.37 -12.20
C PRO A 44 7.34 -0.91 -11.76
N TYR A 45 8.48 -0.35 -11.37
CA TYR A 45 8.62 1.05 -10.97
C TYR A 45 8.01 2.02 -11.99
N THR A 46 8.17 1.73 -13.29
CA THR A 46 7.67 2.57 -14.39
C THR A 46 6.15 2.71 -14.41
N LYS A 47 5.41 1.77 -13.82
CA LYS A 47 3.95 1.84 -13.64
C LYS A 47 3.62 2.61 -12.36
N PHE A 48 4.19 2.18 -11.23
CA PHE A 48 3.85 2.74 -9.92
C PHE A 48 4.33 4.18 -9.70
N VAL A 49 5.43 4.60 -10.34
CA VAL A 49 5.88 6.00 -10.26
C VAL A 49 4.83 6.98 -10.80
N LYS A 50 4.03 6.58 -11.80
CA LYS A 50 3.01 7.45 -12.41
C LYS A 50 1.87 7.78 -11.45
N VAL A 51 1.52 6.85 -10.56
CA VAL A 51 0.46 7.04 -9.57
C VAL A 51 1.03 7.70 -8.31
N PHE A 52 2.20 7.23 -7.82
CA PHE A 52 2.80 7.78 -6.60
C PHE A 52 3.28 9.22 -6.74
N SER A 53 3.77 9.65 -7.92
CA SER A 53 4.15 11.04 -8.13
C SER A 53 2.98 12.02 -8.05
N LYS A 54 1.75 11.55 -8.24
CA LYS A 54 0.51 12.35 -8.10
C LYS A 54 -0.03 12.31 -6.67
N MET A 55 0.16 11.19 -5.97
CA MET A 55 -0.28 11.04 -4.56
C MET A 55 0.69 11.72 -3.58
N LEU A 56 1.99 11.77 -3.93
CA LEU A 56 3.07 12.32 -3.12
C LEU A 56 3.67 13.51 -3.86
N PRO A 57 3.12 14.73 -3.66
CA PRO A 57 3.35 15.87 -4.56
C PRO A 57 4.75 16.48 -4.46
N THR A 58 5.50 16.19 -3.39
CA THR A 58 6.82 16.78 -3.20
C THR A 58 7.88 15.90 -3.86
N ALA A 59 8.60 16.43 -4.85
CA ALA A 59 9.74 15.76 -5.47
C ALA A 59 11.05 16.23 -4.82
N GLU A 60 11.77 15.32 -4.20
CA GLU A 60 13.07 15.55 -3.56
C GLU A 60 14.17 14.83 -4.36
N ALA A 61 15.36 15.43 -4.47
CA ALA A 61 16.50 14.75 -5.07
C ALA A 61 16.94 13.57 -4.18
N HIS A 62 17.28 12.44 -4.80
CA HIS A 62 17.79 11.30 -4.04
C HIS A 62 19.13 11.67 -3.36
N PRO A 63 19.32 11.40 -2.06
CA PRO A 63 20.45 11.93 -1.29
C PRO A 63 21.84 11.59 -1.82
N THR A 64 21.96 10.47 -2.53
CA THR A 64 23.24 9.96 -3.04
C THR A 64 23.24 9.69 -4.56
N ASP A 65 22.16 10.05 -5.27
CA ASP A 65 22.01 9.76 -6.70
C ASP A 65 21.26 10.90 -7.39
N ALA A 66 21.99 11.92 -7.86
CA ALA A 66 21.41 13.16 -8.37
C ALA A 66 20.46 12.98 -9.58
N GLY A 67 20.48 11.82 -10.26
CA GLY A 67 19.58 11.51 -11.36
C GLY A 67 18.23 10.92 -10.94
N LYS A 68 18.00 10.73 -9.63
CA LYS A 68 16.82 10.06 -9.09
C LYS A 68 16.01 10.96 -8.18
N THR A 69 14.71 10.71 -8.15
CA THR A 69 13.74 11.48 -7.37
C THR A 69 13.08 10.59 -6.33
N VAL A 70 12.97 11.11 -5.11
CA VAL A 70 12.13 10.56 -4.05
C VAL A 70 10.86 11.39 -3.98
N PHE A 71 9.69 10.77 -4.07
CA PHE A 71 8.41 11.46 -3.96
C PHE A 71 7.92 11.39 -2.52
N THR A 72 7.52 12.51 -1.93
CA THR A 72 7.11 12.62 -0.53
C THR A 72 5.78 13.32 -0.36
N GLY A 73 5.06 12.99 0.71
CA GLY A 73 3.75 13.56 0.98
C GLY A 73 3.20 13.18 2.35
N GLY A 74 2.22 13.96 2.81
CA GLY A 74 1.51 13.69 4.05
C GLY A 74 0.53 12.52 3.90
N VAL A 75 0.39 11.73 4.96
CA VAL A 75 -0.50 10.57 4.98
C VAL A 75 -1.28 10.51 6.30
N ARG A 76 -2.48 9.92 6.28
CA ARG A 76 -3.34 9.73 7.44
C ARG A 76 -3.74 8.26 7.59
N TRP A 77 -3.90 7.80 8.82
CA TRP A 77 -4.52 6.51 9.10
C TRP A 77 -5.33 6.59 10.38
N GLU A 78 -6.22 5.63 10.55
CA GLU A 78 -7.09 5.51 11.71
C GLU A 78 -6.67 4.28 12.49
N ASP A 79 -6.53 4.40 13.81
CA ASP A 79 -6.25 3.24 14.66
C ASP A 79 -7.54 2.53 15.11
N SER A 80 -7.37 1.47 15.90
CA SER A 80 -8.49 0.68 16.43
C SER A 80 -9.47 1.46 17.31
N GLY A 81 -9.03 2.58 17.89
CA GLY A 81 -9.84 3.45 18.73
C GLY A 81 -10.54 4.56 17.94
N GLY A 82 -10.39 4.60 16.61
CA GLY A 82 -10.92 5.66 15.76
C GLY A 82 -10.09 6.94 15.80
N MET A 83 -8.88 6.92 16.40
CA MET A 83 -8.02 8.09 16.42
C MET A 83 -7.32 8.24 15.07
N ILE A 84 -7.39 9.46 14.51
CA ILE A 84 -6.70 9.80 13.27
C ILE A 84 -5.27 10.22 13.58
N HIS A 85 -4.34 9.49 12.98
CA HIS A 85 -2.91 9.77 13.00
C HIS A 85 -2.46 10.36 11.67
N THR A 86 -1.34 11.08 11.71
CA THR A 86 -0.73 11.69 10.52
C THR A 86 0.76 11.39 10.46
N GLY A 87 1.31 11.27 9.25
CA GLY A 87 2.75 11.04 9.05
C GLY A 87 3.23 11.52 7.69
N LYS A 88 4.51 11.24 7.39
CA LYS A 88 5.13 11.46 6.08
C LYS A 88 5.38 10.10 5.43
N MET A 89 5.04 9.98 4.15
CA MET A 89 5.34 8.82 3.32
C MET A 89 6.32 9.20 2.21
N GLU A 90 7.21 8.26 1.86
CA GLU A 90 8.26 8.47 0.86
C GLU A 90 8.30 7.31 -0.13
N PHE A 91 8.10 7.59 -1.41
CA PHE A 91 8.28 6.64 -2.50
C PHE A 91 9.65 6.82 -3.14
N TRP A 92 10.51 5.85 -2.89
CA TRP A 92 11.89 5.80 -3.33
C TRP A 92 12.03 5.07 -4.67
N PRO A 93 12.96 5.52 -5.52
CA PRO A 93 13.21 4.91 -6.82
C PRO A 93 14.04 3.60 -6.69
N PRO A 94 14.20 2.86 -7.79
CA PRO A 94 15.00 1.64 -7.84
C PRO A 94 16.46 1.83 -7.43
N THR A 95 17.04 0.74 -6.91
CA THR A 95 18.47 0.65 -6.58
C THR A 95 19.18 -0.29 -7.56
N THR A 96 20.51 -0.27 -7.57
CA THR A 96 21.29 -1.20 -8.40
C THR A 96 20.97 -2.67 -8.13
N ALA A 97 20.68 -3.01 -6.86
CA ALA A 97 20.34 -4.38 -6.47
C ALA A 97 18.90 -4.79 -6.85
N ARG A 98 18.01 -3.83 -7.05
CA ARG A 98 16.60 -4.05 -7.44
C ARG A 98 16.21 -3.00 -8.49
N PRO A 99 16.64 -3.16 -9.74
CA PRO A 99 16.56 -2.12 -10.77
C PRO A 99 15.12 -1.86 -11.25
N PHE A 100 14.17 -2.75 -10.95
CA PHE A 100 12.78 -2.64 -11.41
C PHE A 100 11.79 -2.26 -10.31
N GLU A 101 12.22 -2.18 -9.05
CA GLU A 101 11.31 -1.99 -7.91
C GLU A 101 11.43 -0.60 -7.30
N GLY A 102 10.32 0.13 -7.27
CA GLY A 102 10.17 1.27 -6.37
C GLY A 102 9.82 0.81 -4.96
N ARG A 103 9.93 1.69 -3.97
CA ARG A 103 9.56 1.33 -2.60
C ARG A 103 8.97 2.46 -1.77
N ILE A 104 7.95 2.14 -0.97
CA ILE A 104 7.58 2.97 0.18
C ILE A 104 8.47 2.55 1.34
N ALA A 105 9.42 3.40 1.70
CA ALA A 105 10.38 3.09 2.76
C ALA A 105 9.76 3.32 4.14
N LYS A 106 10.22 2.54 5.11
CA LYS A 106 9.93 2.69 6.55
C LYS A 106 8.44 2.72 6.90
N ILE A 107 7.61 1.94 6.23
CA ILE A 107 6.16 1.91 6.54
C ILE A 107 5.86 1.51 8.00
N HIS A 108 6.75 0.74 8.62
CA HIS A 108 6.66 0.36 10.03
C HIS A 108 6.81 1.56 11.00
N ASP A 109 7.54 2.61 10.61
CA ASP A 109 7.71 3.82 11.43
C ASP A 109 6.39 4.60 11.58
N LEU A 110 5.42 4.37 10.69
CA LEU A 110 4.09 4.98 10.81
C LEU A 110 3.25 4.34 11.92
N ALA A 111 3.71 3.27 12.60
CA ALA A 111 2.90 2.51 13.56
C ALA A 111 1.51 2.07 13.01
N PHE A 112 1.35 2.10 11.68
CA PHE A 112 0.09 1.98 10.96
C PHE A 112 -0.59 0.63 11.21
N PHE A 113 0.20 -0.42 11.32
CA PHE A 113 -0.29 -1.77 11.59
C PHE A 113 -0.73 -1.97 13.05
N GLY A 114 -0.23 -1.15 13.97
CA GLY A 114 -0.58 -1.14 15.39
C GLY A 114 -0.59 -2.52 16.07
N ALA A 115 -1.35 -2.64 17.16
CA ALA A 115 -1.58 -3.90 17.87
C ALA A 115 -2.51 -4.86 17.10
N GLN A 116 -3.27 -4.36 16.12
CA GLN A 116 -4.21 -5.16 15.33
C GLN A 116 -3.50 -6.13 14.39
N LEU A 117 -2.26 -5.87 13.98
CA LEU A 117 -1.50 -6.85 13.20
C LEU A 117 -1.36 -8.19 13.94
N ALA A 118 -1.33 -8.21 15.26
CA ALA A 118 -1.24 -9.44 16.05
C ALA A 118 -2.53 -10.28 15.98
N THR A 119 -3.69 -9.65 15.79
CA THR A 119 -4.99 -10.33 15.74
C THR A 119 -5.36 -10.81 14.34
N LEU A 120 -4.88 -10.11 13.30
CA LEU A 120 -5.16 -10.39 11.89
C LEU A 120 -4.43 -11.63 11.34
N THR A 121 -3.44 -12.16 12.07
CA THR A 121 -2.54 -13.22 11.59
C THR A 121 -2.89 -14.60 12.13
N THR A 122 -4.06 -14.72 12.77
CA THR A 122 -4.55 -15.98 13.33
C THR A 122 -4.96 -16.98 12.24
N SER A 123 -5.27 -16.50 11.04
CA SER A 123 -5.49 -17.34 9.86
C SER A 123 -4.23 -17.36 8.99
N LYS A 124 -3.61 -18.54 8.84
CA LYS A 124 -2.46 -18.73 7.93
C LYS A 124 -2.84 -18.64 6.45
N THR A 125 -4.13 -18.59 6.12
CA THR A 125 -4.63 -18.66 4.75
C THR A 125 -5.29 -17.37 4.27
N ASP A 126 -5.54 -16.40 5.16
CA ASP A 126 -6.16 -15.13 4.78
C ASP A 126 -5.09 -14.08 4.47
N ARG A 127 -5.12 -13.53 3.25
CA ARG A 127 -4.11 -12.57 2.79
C ARG A 127 -4.43 -11.17 3.33
N LEU A 128 -3.41 -10.46 3.82
CA LEU A 128 -3.52 -9.07 4.27
C LEU A 128 -3.15 -8.13 3.13
N PHE A 129 -3.97 -7.11 2.90
CA PHE A 129 -3.72 -6.06 1.91
C PHE A 129 -3.58 -4.70 2.58
N VAL A 130 -2.64 -3.90 2.09
CA VAL A 130 -2.57 -2.46 2.35
C VAL A 130 -3.16 -1.71 1.16
N PHE A 131 -3.95 -0.70 1.48
CA PHE A 131 -4.56 0.25 0.56
C PHE A 131 -4.01 1.64 0.86
N ILE A 132 -3.54 2.30 -0.19
CA ILE A 132 -3.11 3.69 -0.18
C ILE A 132 -4.09 4.44 -1.07
N MET A 133 -4.87 5.34 -0.47
CA MET A 133 -5.97 6.04 -1.14
C MET A 133 -5.72 7.53 -1.16
N GLN A 134 -5.97 8.19 -2.27
CA GLN A 134 -6.02 9.66 -2.34
C GLN A 134 -7.47 10.08 -2.51
N ASP A 135 -7.97 10.95 -1.62
CA ASP A 135 -9.31 11.51 -1.74
C ASP A 135 -9.38 12.68 -2.73
N ASP A 136 -10.56 13.26 -2.91
CA ASP A 136 -10.80 14.39 -3.80
C ASP A 136 -10.13 15.70 -3.35
N GLN A 137 -9.81 15.83 -2.06
CA GLN A 137 -9.04 16.92 -1.47
C GLN A 137 -7.52 16.70 -1.58
N GLY A 138 -7.08 15.56 -2.12
CA GLY A 138 -5.67 15.22 -2.29
C GLY A 138 -5.03 14.64 -1.03
N VAL A 139 -5.80 14.37 0.03
CA VAL A 139 -5.31 13.73 1.26
C VAL A 139 -5.09 12.24 1.00
N VAL A 140 -3.93 11.74 1.41
CA VAL A 140 -3.60 10.33 1.31
C VAL A 140 -3.96 9.60 2.60
N TYR A 141 -4.68 8.49 2.48
CA TYR A 141 -5.08 7.61 3.57
C TYR A 141 -4.46 6.23 3.41
N LEU A 142 -3.99 5.65 4.52
CA LEU A 142 -3.68 4.22 4.61
C LEU A 142 -4.85 3.48 5.25
N ARG A 143 -5.19 2.33 4.67
CA ARG A 143 -6.11 1.34 5.22
C ARG A 143 -5.54 -0.04 4.95
N TYR A 144 -5.98 -1.03 5.70
CA TYR A 144 -5.65 -2.41 5.43
C TYR A 144 -6.91 -3.26 5.57
N ALA A 145 -6.97 -4.39 4.87
CA ALA A 145 -8.05 -5.34 5.00
C ALA A 145 -7.55 -6.76 4.74
N LEU A 146 -8.24 -7.72 5.36
CA LEU A 146 -8.10 -9.12 5.00
C LEU A 146 -8.84 -9.39 3.69
N GLU A 147 -8.37 -10.36 2.92
CA GLU A 147 -9.05 -10.79 1.71
C GLU A 147 -10.48 -11.25 1.97
N SER A 148 -10.71 -11.99 3.06
CA SER A 148 -12.05 -12.42 3.45
C SER A 148 -13.02 -11.23 3.63
N ALA A 149 -12.54 -10.15 4.24
CA ALA A 149 -13.29 -8.90 4.41
C ALA A 149 -13.56 -8.21 3.05
N LEU A 150 -12.56 -8.16 2.16
CA LEU A 150 -12.74 -7.63 0.80
C LEU A 150 -13.79 -8.43 0.02
N ARG A 151 -13.74 -9.76 0.09
CA ARG A 151 -14.71 -10.65 -0.57
C ARG A 151 -16.11 -10.55 0.02
N ALA A 152 -16.21 -10.30 1.33
CA ALA A 152 -17.49 -10.00 1.99
C ALA A 152 -18.06 -8.62 1.63
N GLY A 153 -17.31 -7.80 0.88
CA GLY A 153 -17.74 -6.47 0.47
C GLY A 153 -17.63 -5.42 1.57
N THR A 154 -16.89 -5.68 2.63
CA THR A 154 -16.73 -4.72 3.73
C THR A 154 -15.69 -3.66 3.38
N GLY A 155 -16.07 -2.38 3.47
CA GLY A 155 -15.16 -1.24 3.39
C GLY A 155 -14.76 -0.84 1.96
N GLY A 156 -15.63 -0.08 1.27
CA GLY A 156 -15.37 0.44 -0.08
C GLY A 156 -16.61 0.35 -0.96
N ASP A 157 -16.54 0.88 -2.18
CA ASP A 157 -17.61 0.70 -3.17
C ASP A 157 -17.45 -0.62 -3.95
N ALA A 158 -18.58 -1.21 -4.36
CA ALA A 158 -18.61 -2.51 -5.01
C ALA A 158 -17.81 -2.56 -6.34
N GLY A 159 -17.75 -1.44 -7.07
CA GLY A 159 -17.00 -1.34 -8.32
C GLY A 159 -15.49 -1.40 -8.10
N THR A 160 -15.01 -0.70 -7.07
CA THR A 160 -13.61 -0.76 -6.62
C THR A 160 -13.24 -2.16 -6.14
N HIS A 161 -14.09 -2.79 -5.33
CA HIS A 161 -13.86 -4.18 -4.88
C HIS A 161 -13.78 -5.15 -6.04
N ALA A 162 -14.71 -5.06 -7.01
CA ALA A 162 -14.71 -5.95 -8.18
C ALA A 162 -13.39 -5.85 -8.98
N LYS A 163 -12.84 -4.65 -9.15
CA LYS A 163 -11.56 -4.44 -9.85
C LYS A 163 -10.37 -5.04 -9.09
N ILE A 164 -10.35 -4.88 -7.76
CA ILE A 164 -9.31 -5.49 -6.91
C ILE A 164 -9.43 -7.01 -6.94
N LEU A 165 -10.64 -7.55 -6.71
CA LEU A 165 -10.89 -8.99 -6.70
C LEU A 165 -10.56 -9.65 -8.04
N ALA A 166 -10.87 -8.99 -9.17
CA ALA A 166 -10.46 -9.46 -10.49
C ALA A 166 -8.93 -9.59 -10.62
N CYS A 167 -8.16 -8.69 -10.00
CA CYS A 167 -6.71 -8.81 -9.93
C CYS A 167 -6.26 -9.95 -9.00
N LEU A 168 -6.94 -10.12 -7.86
CA LEU A 168 -6.65 -11.18 -6.88
C LEU A 168 -6.88 -12.59 -7.46
N ASP A 169 -7.90 -12.72 -8.30
CA ASP A 169 -8.37 -13.97 -8.90
C ASP A 169 -7.69 -14.28 -10.25
N ALA A 170 -6.85 -13.37 -10.75
CA ALA A 170 -6.05 -13.60 -11.94
C ALA A 170 -5.05 -14.76 -11.72
N ASN A 171 -4.91 -15.62 -12.73
CA ASN A 171 -4.12 -16.84 -12.64
C ASN A 171 -2.63 -16.50 -12.46
N ARG A 172 -2.01 -16.91 -11.34
CA ARG A 172 -0.67 -16.48 -10.94
C ARG A 172 0.13 -17.61 -10.31
N SER A 173 1.46 -17.43 -10.28
CA SER A 173 2.30 -18.23 -9.40
C SER A 173 2.05 -17.86 -7.93
N ASP A 174 2.05 -18.85 -7.04
CA ASP A 174 1.89 -18.64 -5.59
C ASP A 174 3.03 -17.82 -4.94
N LYS A 175 4.03 -17.41 -5.71
CA LYS A 175 5.28 -16.81 -5.22
C LYS A 175 5.36 -15.29 -5.36
N SER A 176 4.48 -14.65 -6.13
CA SER A 176 4.44 -13.19 -6.28
C SER A 176 3.44 -12.55 -5.33
N SER A 177 3.76 -11.42 -4.70
CA SER A 177 2.78 -10.62 -3.93
C SER A 177 1.87 -9.85 -4.90
N ILE A 178 0.55 -9.86 -4.72
CA ILE A 178 -0.33 -9.00 -5.54
C ILE A 178 -0.04 -7.54 -5.28
N MET A 179 -0.06 -6.75 -6.35
CA MET A 179 -0.17 -5.30 -6.26
C MET A 179 -0.85 -4.72 -7.50
N GLY A 180 -1.34 -3.50 -7.36
CA GLY A 180 -1.93 -2.78 -8.48
C GLY A 180 -2.41 -1.40 -8.08
N TYR A 181 -2.99 -0.69 -9.03
CA TYR A 181 -3.64 0.59 -8.77
C TYR A 181 -4.86 0.82 -9.65
N ILE A 182 -5.70 1.76 -9.20
CA ILE A 182 -6.82 2.32 -9.92
C ILE A 182 -6.67 3.83 -9.84
N ASP A 183 -6.51 4.51 -10.99
CA ASP A 183 -6.59 5.97 -11.09
C ASP A 183 -8.00 6.31 -11.63
N PHE A 184 -8.88 6.77 -10.74
CA PHE A 184 -10.27 7.07 -11.09
C PHE A 184 -10.38 8.33 -11.95
N GLU A 185 -9.37 9.22 -11.90
CA GLU A 185 -9.35 10.43 -12.74
C GLU A 185 -9.06 10.09 -14.20
N THR A 186 -8.26 9.06 -14.47
CA THR A 186 -7.91 8.62 -15.83
C THR A 186 -8.62 7.33 -16.26
N SER A 187 -9.39 6.70 -15.36
CA SER A 187 -9.94 5.35 -15.51
C SER A 187 -8.89 4.26 -15.76
N GLU A 188 -7.61 4.53 -15.48
CA GLU A 188 -6.53 3.58 -15.64
C GLU A 188 -6.57 2.54 -14.52
N VAL A 189 -6.48 1.26 -14.88
CA VAL A 189 -6.37 0.15 -13.95
C VAL A 189 -5.10 -0.61 -14.28
N TYR A 190 -4.29 -0.87 -13.26
CA TYR A 190 -3.12 -1.73 -13.35
C TYR A 190 -3.22 -2.85 -12.32
N CYS A 191 -2.93 -4.06 -12.76
CA CYS A 191 -2.82 -5.25 -11.94
C CYS A 191 -1.50 -5.93 -12.29
N ASP A 192 -0.66 -6.16 -11.28
CA ASP A 192 0.62 -6.87 -11.43
C ASP A 192 0.41 -8.40 -11.41
N ALA A 193 -0.62 -8.90 -12.12
CA ALA A 193 -0.86 -10.32 -12.33
C ALA A 193 -0.20 -10.84 -13.62
N ASP A 194 0.31 -9.95 -14.47
CA ASP A 194 0.90 -10.27 -15.78
C ASP A 194 2.44 -10.49 -15.72
N GLY A 195 2.97 -10.84 -14.55
CA GLY A 195 4.41 -11.07 -14.31
C GLY A 195 4.83 -12.52 -14.40
#